data_AF-M7T2R3-F1
#
_entry.id   AF-M7T2R3-F1
#
_cell.length_a   1.000
_cell.length_b   1.000
_cell.length_c   1.000
_cell.angle_alpha   90.00
_cell.angle_beta   90.00
_cell.angle_gamma   90.00
#
_symmetry.space_group_name_H-M   'P 1'
#
loop_
_entity.id
_entity.type
_entity.pdbx_description
1 polymer ?
#
loop_
_entity_poly.entity_id
_entity_poly.type
_entity_poly.pdbx_seq_one_letter_code
_entity_poly.pdbx_strand_id
1 'polypeptide(L)'
;MGICMDLNPYRFETPWSAFEFAFHVLDVQANVVIMSMAWLSREDAREFSQMPKEPDMDTLTYWVKRLEPLIRSESEDEIIVIFANRTGVETEAVYAGTSAVIGIKNGEVSVYGLLGRGEKELLVVDTSTAPFGQLVYRPDQPTVVENDAGTPSGLGHQKCRLELTEAIMEII
;
A
#
# COMPACT_ATOMS: atom_id res chain seq x y z
N MET A 1 -16.36 -3.34 2.60
CA MET A 1 -16.02 -1.91 2.55
C MET A 1 -15.43 -1.53 3.89
N GLY A 2 -14.38 -0.72 3.92
CA GLY A 2 -13.82 -0.15 5.14
C GLY A 2 -13.67 1.37 5.03
N ILE A 3 -13.60 2.04 6.18
CA ILE A 3 -13.44 3.48 6.29
C ILE A 3 -12.17 3.78 7.09
N CYS A 4 -11.18 4.37 6.42
CA CYS A 4 -9.94 4.91 7.00
C CYS A 4 -9.35 4.04 8.13
N MET A 5 -9.74 4.34 9.37
CA MET A 5 -9.27 3.71 10.61
C MET A 5 -9.62 2.23 10.76
N ASP A 6 -10.57 1.70 9.99
CA ASP A 6 -10.84 0.25 9.98
C ASP A 6 -9.59 -0.56 9.63
N LEU A 7 -8.66 0.02 8.88
CA LEU A 7 -7.41 -0.63 8.54
C LEU A 7 -6.45 -0.73 9.73
N ASN A 8 -6.55 0.15 10.72
CA ASN A 8 -5.65 0.21 11.87
C ASN A 8 -6.03 -0.80 12.96
N PRO A 9 -5.06 -1.19 13.82
CA PRO A 9 -5.37 -1.90 15.05
C PRO A 9 -6.42 -1.12 15.87
N TYR A 10 -7.37 -1.82 16.47
CA TYR A 10 -8.43 -1.21 17.26
C TYR A 10 -7.86 -0.26 18.32
N ARG A 11 -8.20 1.04 18.20
CA ARG A 11 -7.71 2.14 19.05
C ARG A 11 -6.19 2.23 19.18
N PHE A 12 -5.43 1.58 18.30
CA PHE A 12 -3.98 1.40 18.43
C PHE A 12 -3.56 0.65 19.70
N GLU A 13 -4.47 -0.14 20.29
CA GLU A 13 -4.24 -0.92 21.51
C GLU A 13 -4.06 -2.41 21.21
N THR A 14 -4.63 -2.91 20.11
CA THR A 14 -4.47 -4.31 19.71
C THR A 14 -3.10 -4.55 19.08
N PRO A 15 -2.59 -5.80 19.15
CA PRO A 15 -1.33 -6.14 18.50
C PRO A 15 -1.35 -5.81 17.01
N TRP A 16 -0.22 -5.38 16.45
CA TRP A 16 -0.08 -5.15 15.01
C TRP A 16 -0.54 -6.37 14.19
N SER A 17 -0.21 -7.57 14.64
CA SER A 17 -0.57 -8.82 13.96
C SER A 17 -2.06 -9.19 14.00
N ALA A 18 -2.92 -8.38 14.64
CA ALA A 18 -4.35 -8.67 14.72
C ALA A 18 -5.06 -8.53 13.37
N PHE A 19 -4.60 -7.61 12.50
CA PHE A 19 -5.09 -7.40 11.13
C PHE A 19 -6.62 -7.56 10.95
N GLU A 20 -7.39 -6.95 11.84
CA GLU A 20 -8.81 -7.26 12.05
C GLU A 20 -9.63 -7.13 10.76
N PHE A 21 -9.39 -6.07 10.00
CA PHE A 21 -10.07 -5.82 8.74
C PHE A 21 -9.66 -6.81 7.63
N ALA A 22 -8.39 -7.17 7.53
CA ALA A 22 -7.92 -8.10 6.52
C ALA A 22 -8.47 -9.52 6.76
N PHE A 23 -8.53 -9.97 8.00
CA PHE A 23 -9.19 -11.24 8.33
C PHE A 23 -10.69 -11.18 8.04
N HIS A 24 -11.36 -10.07 8.35
CA HIS A 24 -12.76 -9.91 8.00
C HIS A 24 -13.01 -10.04 6.49
N VAL A 25 -12.14 -9.46 5.65
CA VAL A 25 -12.20 -9.59 4.18
C VAL A 25 -12.11 -11.06 3.74
N LEU A 26 -11.21 -11.84 4.35
CA LEU A 26 -11.08 -13.28 4.08
C LEU A 26 -12.33 -14.05 4.53
N ASP A 27 -12.83 -13.76 5.73
CA ASP A 27 -13.98 -14.44 6.33
C ASP A 27 -15.24 -14.29 5.47
N VAL A 28 -15.46 -13.11 4.89
CA VAL A 28 -16.59 -12.85 3.99
C VAL A 28 -16.31 -13.19 2.53
N GLN A 29 -15.09 -13.66 2.23
CA GLN A 29 -14.63 -14.04 0.89
C GLN A 29 -14.83 -12.91 -0.13
N ALA A 30 -14.49 -11.68 0.26
CA ALA A 30 -14.63 -10.52 -0.61
C ALA A 30 -13.55 -10.53 -1.71
N ASN A 31 -13.99 -10.39 -2.96
CA ASN A 31 -13.15 -10.24 -4.15
C ASN A 31 -12.96 -8.76 -4.54
N VAL A 32 -13.73 -7.84 -3.94
CA VAL A 32 -13.54 -6.40 -4.08
C VAL A 32 -13.60 -5.73 -2.71
N VAL A 33 -12.57 -4.96 -2.40
CA VAL A 33 -12.42 -4.19 -1.17
C VAL A 33 -12.32 -2.71 -1.53
N ILE A 34 -13.19 -1.89 -0.94
CA ILE A 34 -13.18 -0.44 -1.12
C ILE A 34 -12.86 0.20 0.22
N MET A 35 -11.84 1.05 0.22
CA MET A 35 -11.39 1.86 1.33
C MET A 35 -11.65 3.33 1.05
N SER A 36 -12.66 3.90 1.71
CA SER A 36 -12.87 5.35 1.69
C SER A 36 -12.10 5.99 2.84
N MET A 37 -11.22 6.94 2.55
CA MET A 37 -10.19 7.36 3.48
C MET A 37 -10.03 8.87 3.62
N ALA A 38 -9.67 9.26 4.84
CA ALA A 38 -9.17 10.58 5.20
C ALA A 38 -7.83 10.43 5.93
N TRP A 39 -6.93 9.65 5.33
CA TRP A 39 -5.64 9.31 5.88
C TRP A 39 -4.69 10.49 5.82
N LEU A 40 -4.00 10.74 6.93
CA LEU A 40 -3.08 11.86 7.08
C LEU A 40 -1.68 11.49 6.56
N SER A 41 -1.03 12.44 5.90
CA SER A 41 0.40 12.32 5.63
C SER A 41 1.20 12.57 6.92
N ARG A 42 2.40 12.02 6.97
CA ARG A 42 3.36 12.27 8.06
C ARG A 42 4.24 13.48 7.77
N GLU A 43 4.24 13.95 6.54
CA GLU A 43 4.97 15.14 6.09
C GLU A 43 4.23 16.42 6.46
N ASP A 44 5.00 17.51 6.63
CA ASP A 44 4.38 18.82 6.80
C ASP A 44 3.78 19.35 5.48
N ALA A 45 2.90 20.34 5.59
CA ALA A 45 2.18 20.87 4.43
C ALA A 45 3.10 21.47 3.34
N ARG A 46 4.29 21.95 3.71
CA ARG A 46 5.24 22.53 2.75
C ARG A 46 5.91 21.43 1.97
N GLU A 47 6.42 20.40 2.63
CA GLU A 47 7.04 19.23 1.98
C GLU A 47 6.04 18.52 1.06
N PHE A 48 4.85 18.25 1.56
CA PHE A 48 3.76 17.62 0.82
C PHE A 48 3.43 18.32 -0.51
N SER A 49 3.52 19.66 -0.52
CA SER A 49 3.15 20.47 -1.68
C SER A 49 4.24 20.57 -2.75
N GLN A 50 5.47 20.10 -2.49
CA GLN A 50 6.59 20.23 -3.43
C GLN A 50 6.47 19.28 -4.62
N MET A 51 6.02 18.05 -4.37
CA MET A 51 5.96 16.98 -5.38
C MET A 51 4.54 16.38 -5.44
N PRO A 52 3.51 17.17 -5.83
CA PRO A 52 2.12 16.75 -5.73
C PRO A 52 1.75 15.57 -6.64
N LYS A 53 2.54 15.32 -7.69
CA LYS A 53 2.36 14.18 -8.60
C LYS A 53 3.00 12.91 -8.10
N GLU A 54 3.89 13.00 -7.11
CA GLU A 54 4.52 11.84 -6.53
C GLU A 54 3.61 11.22 -5.46
N PRO A 55 3.36 9.92 -5.49
CA PRO A 55 2.62 9.25 -4.43
C PRO A 55 3.39 9.27 -3.10
N ASP A 56 2.68 9.21 -1.98
CA ASP A 56 3.22 8.94 -0.65
C ASP A 56 3.41 7.41 -0.51
N MET A 57 4.57 6.93 -0.92
CA MET A 57 4.86 5.48 -0.96
C MET A 57 4.91 4.85 0.43
N ASP A 58 5.27 5.60 1.47
CA ASP A 58 5.27 5.11 2.85
C ASP A 58 3.85 4.82 3.32
N THR A 59 2.91 5.71 2.99
CA THR A 59 1.48 5.52 3.27
C THR A 59 0.92 4.32 2.51
N LEU A 60 1.19 4.20 1.21
CA LEU A 60 0.74 3.04 0.42
C LEU A 60 1.32 1.73 0.97
N THR A 61 2.61 1.74 1.32
CA THR A 61 3.30 0.60 1.94
C THR A 61 2.65 0.20 3.24
N TYR A 62 2.33 1.16 4.10
CA TYR A 62 1.62 0.91 5.35
C TYR A 62 0.27 0.24 5.10
N TRP A 63 -0.52 0.76 4.16
CA TRP A 63 -1.82 0.17 3.85
C TRP A 63 -1.70 -1.27 3.37
N VAL A 64 -0.75 -1.55 2.48
CA VAL A 64 -0.49 -2.90 1.97
C VAL A 64 -0.03 -3.83 3.10
N LYS A 65 0.84 -3.37 4.01
CA LYS A 65 1.26 -4.14 5.20
C LYS A 65 0.07 -4.52 6.09
N ARG A 66 -0.92 -3.63 6.25
CA ARG A 66 -2.14 -3.95 7.01
C ARG A 66 -3.04 -4.98 6.33
N LEU A 67 -2.81 -5.28 5.05
CA LEU A 67 -3.48 -6.32 4.29
C LEU A 67 -2.64 -7.60 4.17
N GLU A 68 -1.58 -7.76 4.98
CA GLU A 68 -0.70 -8.93 4.97
C GLU A 68 -1.45 -10.28 4.96
N PRO A 69 -2.53 -10.50 5.74
CA PRO A 69 -3.28 -11.76 5.66
C PRO A 69 -3.80 -12.10 4.26
N LEU A 70 -4.20 -11.09 3.47
CA LEU A 70 -4.68 -11.31 2.10
C LEU A 70 -3.53 -11.80 1.21
N ILE A 71 -2.35 -11.21 1.37
CA ILE A 71 -1.14 -11.58 0.63
C ILE A 71 -0.73 -13.01 1.00
N ARG A 72 -0.65 -13.32 2.30
CA ARG A 72 -0.24 -14.63 2.82
C ARG A 72 -1.25 -15.75 2.58
N SER A 73 -2.49 -15.41 2.26
CA SER A 73 -3.49 -16.42 1.90
C SER A 73 -3.16 -17.16 0.60
N GLU A 74 -2.30 -16.56 -0.24
CA GLU A 74 -1.91 -17.09 -1.56
C GLU A 74 -3.11 -17.52 -2.42
N SER A 75 -4.23 -16.81 -2.29
CA SER A 75 -5.46 -17.07 -3.05
C SER A 75 -5.23 -17.01 -4.57
N GLU A 76 -5.76 -18.01 -5.29
CA GLU A 76 -5.79 -18.05 -6.75
C GLU A 76 -6.76 -17.01 -7.34
N ASP A 77 -7.82 -16.71 -6.59
CA ASP A 77 -8.76 -15.64 -6.92
C ASP A 77 -8.16 -14.29 -6.51
N GLU A 78 -8.21 -13.34 -7.44
CA GLU A 78 -7.69 -12.00 -7.22
C GLU A 78 -8.64 -11.17 -6.36
N ILE A 79 -8.10 -10.53 -5.33
CA ILE A 79 -8.81 -9.52 -4.54
C ILE A 79 -8.39 -8.14 -5.02
N ILE A 80 -9.34 -7.37 -5.55
CA ILE A 80 -9.09 -5.98 -5.94
C ILE A 80 -9.33 -5.08 -4.75
N VAL A 81 -8.33 -4.26 -4.40
CA VAL A 81 -8.41 -3.28 -3.31
C VAL A 81 -8.28 -1.87 -3.87
N ILE A 82 -9.27 -1.04 -3.55
CA ILE A 82 -9.40 0.34 -4.03
C ILE A 82 -9.23 1.27 -2.82
N PHE A 83 -8.16 2.06 -2.82
CA PHE A 83 -7.93 3.14 -1.87
C PHE A 83 -8.39 4.45 -2.48
N ALA A 84 -9.45 5.03 -1.92
CA ALA A 84 -9.96 6.34 -2.27
C ALA A 84 -9.71 7.28 -1.09
N ASN A 85 -8.54 7.91 -1.09
CA ASN A 85 -8.10 8.81 -0.04
C ASN A 85 -8.12 10.26 -0.51
N ARG A 86 -8.67 11.15 0.33
CA ARG A 86 -8.66 12.59 0.04
C ARG A 86 -7.23 13.14 0.04
N THR A 87 -7.06 14.28 -0.63
CA THR A 87 -5.82 15.06 -0.67
C THR A 87 -6.07 16.50 -0.19
N GLY A 88 -4.99 17.22 0.09
CA GLY A 88 -4.98 18.64 0.44
C GLY A 88 -4.80 18.88 1.93
N VAL A 89 -5.08 20.10 2.37
CA VAL A 89 -4.86 20.56 3.74
C VAL A 89 -6.15 21.12 4.31
N GLU A 90 -6.47 20.78 5.55
CA GLU A 90 -7.58 21.32 6.31
C GLU A 90 -7.11 21.70 7.72
N THR A 91 -7.02 22.99 8.01
CA THR A 91 -6.40 23.49 9.25
C THR A 91 -4.97 22.95 9.38
N GLU A 92 -4.66 22.15 10.40
CA GLU A 92 -3.34 21.53 10.60
C GLU A 92 -3.23 20.12 9.98
N ALA A 93 -4.31 19.58 9.41
CA ALA A 93 -4.33 18.23 8.85
C ALA A 93 -3.91 18.23 7.38
N VAL A 94 -2.87 17.46 7.06
CA VAL A 94 -2.42 17.20 5.68
C VAL A 94 -2.85 15.80 5.29
N TYR A 95 -3.62 15.66 4.22
CA TYR A 95 -4.12 14.35 3.76
C TYR A 95 -3.21 13.76 2.70
N ALA A 96 -2.87 12.48 2.84
CA ALA A 96 -1.84 11.81 2.05
C ALA A 96 -2.16 11.65 0.55
N GLY A 97 -3.41 11.88 0.12
CA GLY A 97 -3.85 11.56 -1.24
C GLY A 97 -3.47 10.14 -1.59
N THR A 98 -2.75 9.94 -2.70
CA THR A 98 -2.17 8.62 -3.04
C THR A 98 -3.23 7.55 -3.24
N SER A 99 -4.37 7.95 -3.81
CA SER A 99 -5.43 6.99 -4.16
C SER A 99 -4.89 5.96 -5.15
N ALA A 100 -5.27 4.70 -4.97
CA ALA A 100 -4.66 3.59 -5.69
C ALA A 100 -5.66 2.43 -5.91
N VAL A 101 -5.40 1.65 -6.97
CA VAL A 101 -6.07 0.37 -7.22
C VAL A 101 -5.00 -0.71 -7.30
N ILE A 102 -5.08 -1.70 -6.42
CA ILE A 102 -4.18 -2.85 -6.38
C ILE A 102 -4.96 -4.15 -6.54
N GLY A 103 -4.28 -5.19 -7.01
CA GLY A 103 -4.74 -6.58 -6.99
C GLY A 103 -3.83 -7.42 -6.13
N ILE A 104 -4.41 -8.32 -5.34
CA ILE A 104 -3.69 -9.30 -4.53
C ILE A 104 -4.05 -10.69 -5.03
N LYS A 105 -3.05 -11.44 -5.50
CA LYS A 105 -3.22 -12.78 -6.05
C LYS A 105 -1.93 -13.58 -5.88
N ASN A 106 -2.01 -14.85 -5.47
CA ASN A 106 -0.87 -15.75 -5.32
C ASN A 106 0.31 -15.14 -4.51
N GLY A 107 0.01 -14.37 -3.46
CA GLY A 107 1.04 -13.69 -2.67
C GLY A 107 1.71 -12.49 -3.33
N GLU A 108 1.28 -12.11 -4.54
CA GLU A 108 1.79 -10.93 -5.25
C GLU A 108 0.82 -9.75 -5.13
N VAL A 109 1.38 -8.54 -5.10
CA VAL A 109 0.61 -7.29 -5.10
C VAL A 109 0.87 -6.54 -6.40
N SER A 110 -0.13 -6.51 -7.26
CA SER A 110 -0.12 -5.79 -8.53
C SER A 110 -0.70 -4.39 -8.36
N VAL A 111 -0.13 -3.38 -9.01
CA VAL A 111 -0.66 -2.01 -9.00
C VAL A 111 -1.22 -1.68 -10.37
N TYR A 112 -2.51 -1.36 -10.41
CA TYR A 112 -3.23 -1.04 -11.64
C TYR A 112 -3.41 0.45 -11.87
N GLY A 113 -3.51 1.24 -10.80
CA GLY A 113 -3.54 2.70 -10.87
C GLY A 113 -3.04 3.33 -9.58
N LEU A 114 -2.43 4.51 -9.69
CA LEU A 114 -1.89 5.27 -8.57
C LEU A 114 -1.93 6.76 -8.91
N LEU A 115 -2.52 7.56 -8.03
CA LEU A 115 -2.46 9.02 -8.10
C LEU A 115 -1.33 9.54 -7.20
N GLY A 116 -0.83 10.72 -7.52
CA GLY A 116 0.07 11.48 -6.66
C GLY A 116 -0.60 11.92 -5.37
N ARG A 117 0.23 12.30 -4.39
CA ARG A 117 -0.24 12.74 -3.07
C ARG A 117 -1.12 13.99 -3.13
N GLY A 118 -0.91 14.87 -4.11
CA GLY A 118 -1.60 16.15 -4.29
C GLY A 118 -2.69 16.18 -5.38
N GLU A 119 -2.95 15.07 -6.06
CA GLU A 119 -3.79 15.06 -7.27
C GLU A 119 -5.29 14.99 -6.96
N LYS A 120 -6.07 15.91 -7.55
CA LYS A 120 -7.54 15.97 -7.43
C LYS A 120 -8.19 15.43 -8.69
N GLU A 121 -7.98 14.15 -8.95
CA GLU A 121 -8.42 13.49 -10.18
C GLU A 121 -9.29 12.25 -9.92
N LEU A 122 -9.95 11.78 -10.97
CA LEU A 122 -10.64 10.50 -10.98
C LEU A 122 -9.70 9.43 -11.54
N LEU A 123 -9.27 8.52 -10.68
CA LEU A 123 -8.49 7.36 -11.11
C LEU A 123 -9.42 6.33 -11.78
N VAL A 124 -9.24 6.13 -13.08
CA VAL A 124 -9.97 5.11 -13.86
C VAL A 124 -8.99 4.02 -14.28
N VAL A 125 -9.36 2.77 -14.03
CA VAL A 125 -8.50 1.60 -14.21
C VAL A 125 -9.31 0.49 -14.88
N ASP A 126 -8.68 -0.24 -15.80
CA ASP A 126 -9.18 -1.49 -16.35
C ASP A 126 -8.34 -2.67 -15.82
N THR A 127 -8.89 -3.42 -14.87
CA THR A 127 -8.19 -4.55 -14.23
C THR A 127 -8.09 -5.80 -15.12
N SER A 128 -8.69 -5.79 -16.31
CA SER A 128 -8.47 -6.85 -17.32
C SER A 128 -7.17 -6.64 -18.11
N THR A 129 -6.56 -5.46 -18.00
CA THR A 129 -5.27 -5.14 -18.62
C THR A 129 -4.10 -5.45 -17.68
N ALA A 130 -2.88 -5.51 -18.21
CA ALA A 130 -1.69 -5.76 -17.39
C ALA A 130 -1.48 -4.62 -16.37
N PRO A 131 -1.13 -4.94 -15.11
CA PRO A 131 -0.80 -3.92 -14.11
C PRO A 131 0.46 -3.15 -14.54
N PHE A 132 0.54 -1.86 -14.18
CA PHE A 132 1.69 -1.05 -14.56
C PHE A 132 2.92 -1.29 -13.66
N GLY A 133 2.73 -1.88 -12.48
CA GLY A 133 3.80 -2.21 -11.54
C GLY A 133 3.43 -3.34 -10.59
N GLN A 134 4.41 -3.81 -9.84
CA GLN A 134 4.24 -4.74 -8.73
C GLN A 134 4.93 -4.18 -7.49
N LEU A 135 4.27 -4.31 -6.35
CA LEU A 135 4.86 -4.05 -5.04
C LEU A 135 5.45 -5.36 -4.53
N VAL A 136 6.76 -5.37 -4.31
CA VAL A 136 7.46 -6.56 -3.79
C VAL A 136 7.47 -6.47 -2.27
N TYR A 137 6.60 -7.24 -1.63
CA TYR A 137 6.61 -7.40 -0.19
C TYR A 137 7.69 -8.40 0.21
N ARG A 138 8.70 -7.95 0.97
CA ARG A 138 9.68 -8.82 1.62
C ARG A 138 9.36 -8.82 3.12
N PRO A 139 8.81 -9.92 3.68
CA PRO A 139 8.72 -10.03 5.13
C PRO A 139 10.12 -10.07 5.72
N ASP A 140 10.34 -9.40 6.84
CA ASP A 140 11.67 -9.27 7.45
C ASP A 140 12.26 -10.66 7.75
N GLN A 141 13.44 -10.93 7.17
CA GLN A 141 14.30 -12.00 7.66
C GLN A 141 15.04 -11.45 8.89
N PRO A 142 15.12 -12.19 10.02
CA PRO A 142 16.03 -11.80 11.09
C PRO A 142 17.44 -11.67 10.51
N THR A 143 18.04 -10.50 10.65
CA THR A 143 19.34 -10.14 10.06
C THR A 143 20.41 -11.14 10.46
N VAL A 144 20.74 -12.07 9.57
CA VAL A 144 21.98 -12.85 9.65
C VAL A 144 23.01 -12.09 8.84
N VAL A 145 24.04 -11.58 9.51
CA VAL A 145 25.13 -10.84 8.89
C VAL A 145 26.04 -11.85 8.17
N GLU A 146 25.97 -11.92 6.84
CA GLU A 146 26.98 -12.62 6.04
C GLU A 146 27.45 -11.76 4.86
N ASN A 147 28.78 -11.77 4.69
CA ASN A 147 29.59 -10.86 3.88
C ASN A 147 29.46 -11.10 2.36
N ASP A 148 29.61 -10.01 1.62
CA ASP A 148 29.59 -9.88 0.15
C ASP A 148 30.45 -10.85 -0.66
N ALA A 149 29.94 -11.25 -1.84
CA ALA A 149 30.66 -11.14 -3.12
C ALA A 149 29.77 -11.38 -4.35
N GLY A 150 29.73 -10.42 -5.30
CA GLY A 150 29.85 -10.74 -6.74
C GLY A 150 28.74 -10.34 -7.74
N THR A 151 28.97 -9.20 -8.41
CA THR A 151 28.80 -8.87 -9.86
C THR A 151 27.39 -8.82 -10.53
N PRO A 152 27.02 -7.73 -11.23
CA PRO A 152 25.77 -7.66 -12.01
C PRO A 152 25.98 -7.87 -13.52
N SER A 153 25.01 -8.48 -14.19
CA SER A 153 24.85 -8.35 -15.65
C SER A 153 23.40 -8.59 -16.07
N GLY A 154 22.91 -7.79 -17.04
CA GLY A 154 21.75 -8.15 -17.88
C GLY A 154 20.64 -7.10 -17.97
N LEU A 155 20.64 -6.33 -19.07
CA LEU A 155 19.56 -5.45 -19.51
C LEU A 155 18.31 -6.27 -19.93
N GLY A 156 17.14 -5.91 -19.40
CA GLY A 156 15.84 -6.47 -19.79
C GLY A 156 14.73 -5.47 -19.48
N HIS A 157 13.67 -5.46 -20.31
CA HIS A 157 12.55 -4.51 -20.26
C HIS A 157 12.09 -4.22 -18.83
N GLN A 158 12.22 -2.96 -18.40
CA GLN A 158 12.11 -2.57 -17.01
C GLN A 158 10.63 -2.51 -16.59
N LYS A 159 10.13 -3.62 -16.05
CA LYS A 159 9.02 -3.54 -15.09
C LYS A 159 9.47 -2.61 -13.98
N CYS A 160 8.74 -1.53 -13.71
CA CYS A 160 8.98 -0.72 -12.51
C CYS A 160 8.66 -1.59 -11.29
N ARG A 161 9.70 -2.21 -10.72
CA ARG A 161 9.65 -2.89 -9.44
C ARG A 161 9.73 -1.80 -8.38
N LEU A 162 8.60 -1.53 -7.73
CA LEU A 162 8.56 -0.67 -6.56
C LEU A 162 8.95 -1.56 -5.37
N GLU A 163 10.16 -1.36 -4.84
CA GLU A 163 10.66 -2.12 -3.70
C GLU A 163 10.04 -1.57 -2.41
N LEU A 164 9.39 -2.45 -1.64
CA LEU A 164 8.96 -2.15 -0.28
C LEU A 164 10.15 -2.41 0.66
N THR A 165 11.12 -1.50 0.71
CA THR A 165 12.17 -1.54 1.74
C THR A 165 11.69 -0.84 3.00
N GLU A 166 12.00 -1.41 4.16
CA GLU A 166 11.55 -0.94 5.47
C GLU A 166 11.84 0.54 5.74
N ALA A 167 10.82 1.25 6.20
CA ALA A 167 10.89 2.05 7.41
C ALA A 167 9.52 1.96 8.10
N ILE A 168 9.52 1.57 9.38
CA ILE A 168 8.60 1.88 10.48
C ILE A 168 8.73 0.70 11.43
N MET A 169 9.85 0.70 12.15
CA MET A 169 10.03 -0.04 13.39
C MET A 169 10.57 0.89 14.48
N GLU A 170 10.11 2.15 14.51
CA GLU A 170 10.39 3.12 15.59
C GLU A 170 9.17 4.01 15.91
N ILE A 171 7.93 3.52 15.87
CA ILE A 171 6.82 4.25 16.53
C ILE A 171 5.89 3.24 17.22
N ILE A 172 6.39 2.69 18.32
CA ILE A 172 5.64 2.45 19.55
C ILE A 172 6.40 3.18 20.66
#